data_AF-A0A7W0EI72-F1
#
_entry.id   AF-A0A7W0EI72-F1
#
_cell.length_a   1.000
_cell.length_b   1.000
_cell.length_c   1.000
_cell.angle_alpha   90.00
_cell.angle_beta   90.00
_cell.angle_gamma   90.00
#
_symmetry.space_group_name_H-M   'P 1'
#
loop_
_entity.id
_entity.type
_entity.pdbx_description
1 polymer ?
#
loop_
_entity_poly.entity_id
_entity_poly.type
_entity_poly.pdbx_seq_one_letter_code
_entity_poly.pdbx_strand_id
1 'polypeptide(L)'
;MSTHRLICFIAIVVFGVGNAGAKEVLLEAGETYRQGDLTVTCGQSSSTGLPMILNDCQHWDDFNAKCLFEKKTHMYRDLECVEECQFWDKFNNTCLYQTKCTFYPPQQSFVRTTCEKFDDFNNTCMKTKDTKIGR
;
A
#
# COMPACT_ATOMS: atom_id res chain seq x y z
N MET A 1 -64.63 -13.88 -33.15
CA MET A 1 -65.23 -14.36 -31.88
C MET A 1 -64.68 -15.77 -31.67
N SER A 2 -63.92 -16.13 -30.63
CA SER A 2 -63.97 -15.73 -29.23
C SER A 2 -62.55 -15.71 -28.63
N THR A 3 -62.34 -14.74 -27.75
CA THR A 3 -61.15 -14.52 -26.90
C THR A 3 -61.08 -15.54 -25.77
N HIS A 4 -59.89 -16.09 -25.50
CA HIS A 4 -59.54 -16.51 -24.14
C HIS A 4 -58.17 -15.95 -23.73
N ARG A 5 -58.26 -15.04 -22.75
CA ARG A 5 -57.16 -14.48 -21.99
C ARG A 5 -56.63 -15.54 -21.03
N LEU A 6 -55.32 -15.76 -21.00
CA LEU A 6 -54.66 -16.23 -19.81
C LEU A 6 -53.53 -15.24 -19.48
N ILE A 7 -53.77 -14.46 -18.44
CA ILE A 7 -52.84 -13.52 -17.84
C ILE A 7 -52.05 -14.32 -16.80
N CYS A 8 -50.75 -14.48 -16.99
CA CYS A 8 -49.83 -14.87 -15.92
C CYS A 8 -48.92 -13.67 -15.61
N PHE A 9 -49.11 -13.16 -14.40
CA PHE A 9 -48.34 -12.10 -13.76
C PHE A 9 -47.04 -12.67 -13.16
N ILE A 10 -45.97 -11.84 -13.20
CA ILE A 10 -44.86 -11.75 -12.21
C ILE A 10 -43.81 -12.90 -12.30
N ALA A 11 -42.50 -12.68 -12.30
CA ALA A 11 -41.70 -11.61 -11.71
C ALA A 11 -40.56 -11.16 -12.63
N ILE A 12 -40.41 -9.84 -12.77
CA ILE A 12 -39.14 -9.25 -13.19
C ILE A 12 -38.21 -9.34 -11.98
N VAL A 13 -37.30 -10.31 -11.97
CA VAL A 13 -36.17 -10.26 -11.05
C VAL A 13 -35.08 -9.43 -11.73
N VAL A 14 -35.08 -8.13 -11.46
CA VAL A 14 -33.90 -7.30 -11.71
C VAL A 14 -32.88 -7.69 -10.66
N PHE A 15 -32.05 -8.69 -10.95
CA PHE A 15 -30.77 -8.83 -10.27
C PHE A 15 -29.89 -7.67 -10.73
N GLY A 16 -29.97 -6.56 -9.99
CA GLY A 16 -28.92 -5.55 -9.99
C GLY A 16 -27.68 -6.16 -9.35
N VAL A 17 -26.94 -6.95 -10.12
CA VAL A 17 -25.57 -7.32 -9.76
C VAL A 17 -24.76 -6.05 -9.94
N GLY A 18 -24.62 -5.29 -8.86
CA GLY A 18 -23.64 -4.23 -8.77
C GLY A 18 -22.28 -4.87 -8.91
N ASN A 19 -21.75 -4.90 -10.14
CA ASN A 19 -20.34 -5.16 -10.37
C ASN A 19 -19.59 -3.99 -9.72
N ALA A 20 -19.23 -4.15 -8.45
CA ALA A 20 -18.15 -3.38 -7.83
C ALA A 20 -16.84 -3.83 -8.48
N GLY A 21 -16.67 -3.51 -9.77
CA GLY A 21 -15.45 -3.74 -10.49
C GLY A 21 -14.42 -2.74 -10.00
N ALA A 22 -13.31 -3.21 -9.46
CA ALA A 22 -12.13 -2.38 -9.30
C ALA A 22 -11.74 -1.86 -10.70
N LYS A 23 -11.77 -0.54 -10.87
CA LYS A 23 -11.36 0.11 -12.12
C LYS A 23 -9.89 0.42 -12.02
N GLU A 24 -9.07 -0.21 -12.85
CA GLU A 24 -7.67 0.20 -13.00
C GLU A 24 -7.60 1.56 -13.70
N VAL A 25 -6.77 2.44 -13.16
CA VAL A 25 -6.51 3.77 -13.71
C VAL A 25 -5.01 3.93 -13.88
N LEU A 26 -4.58 4.14 -15.11
CA LEU A 26 -3.20 4.49 -15.42
C LEU A 26 -3.05 6.02 -15.31
N LEU A 27 -2.05 6.48 -14.57
CA LEU A 27 -1.73 7.91 -14.43
C LEU A 27 -0.31 8.18 -14.90
N GLU A 28 -0.15 9.17 -15.77
CA GLU A 28 1.15 9.71 -16.14
C GLU A 28 1.70 10.63 -15.04
N ALA A 29 3.01 10.88 -15.07
CA ALA A 29 3.69 11.72 -14.09
C ALA A 29 3.11 13.15 -14.08
N GLY A 30 2.61 13.58 -12.91
CA GLY A 30 1.93 14.86 -12.72
C GLY A 30 0.40 14.78 -12.83
N GLU A 31 -0.16 13.66 -13.29
CA GLU A 31 -1.61 13.50 -13.41
C GLU A 31 -2.27 13.25 -12.05
N THR A 32 -3.53 13.68 -11.93
CA THR A 32 -4.35 13.48 -10.74
C THR A 32 -5.68 12.84 -11.12
N TYR A 33 -5.95 11.68 -10.53
CA TYR A 33 -7.25 11.01 -10.59
C TYR A 33 -8.13 11.44 -9.43
N ARG A 34 -9.43 11.67 -9.70
CA ARG A 34 -10.45 11.94 -8.68
C ARG A 34 -11.70 11.11 -8.93
N GLN A 35 -12.18 10.41 -7.90
CA GLN A 35 -13.45 9.70 -7.91
C GLN A 35 -14.10 9.73 -6.53
N GLY A 36 -15.22 10.46 -6.40
CA GLY A 36 -15.81 10.72 -5.09
C GLY A 36 -14.82 11.46 -4.19
N ASP A 37 -14.57 10.92 -3.00
CA ASP A 37 -13.61 11.47 -2.03
C ASP A 37 -12.16 10.99 -2.28
N LEU A 38 -11.95 10.05 -3.21
CA LEU A 38 -10.62 9.55 -3.55
C LEU A 38 -9.90 10.53 -4.50
N THR A 39 -8.73 11.02 -4.10
CA THR A 39 -7.80 11.77 -4.95
C THR A 39 -6.45 11.08 -4.96
N VAL A 40 -5.95 10.71 -6.14
CA VAL A 40 -4.63 10.08 -6.35
C VAL A 40 -3.83 10.95 -7.30
N THR A 41 -2.65 11.40 -6.89
CA THR A 41 -1.74 12.17 -7.75
C THR A 41 -0.48 11.37 -8.01
N CYS A 42 -0.13 11.19 -9.27
CA CYS A 42 1.13 10.59 -9.68
C CYS A 42 2.22 11.67 -9.61
N GLY A 43 3.18 11.53 -8.69
CA GLY A 43 4.30 12.47 -8.58
C GLY A 43 5.26 12.39 -9.78
N GLN A 44 5.91 13.50 -10.12
CA GLN A 44 6.98 13.46 -11.12
C GLN A 44 8.19 12.69 -10.59
N SER A 45 8.56 11.62 -11.30
CA SER A 45 9.81 10.88 -11.06
C SER A 45 11.00 11.74 -11.44
N SER A 46 11.51 12.50 -10.48
CA SER A 46 12.76 13.24 -10.62
C SER A 46 13.93 12.25 -10.61
N SER A 47 14.42 11.89 -11.81
CA SER A 47 15.66 11.17 -12.14
C SER A 47 15.50 9.74 -12.69
N THR A 48 16.05 9.55 -13.90
CA THR A 48 16.25 8.26 -14.55
C THR A 48 17.28 7.45 -13.76
N GLY A 49 16.83 6.57 -12.85
CA GLY A 49 17.71 5.64 -12.14
C GLY A 49 17.57 5.59 -10.62
N LEU A 50 16.65 6.34 -10.02
CA LEU A 50 16.29 6.20 -8.61
C LEU A 50 14.95 5.45 -8.44
N PRO A 51 14.75 4.76 -7.31
CA PRO A 51 13.46 4.15 -6.99
C PRO A 51 12.34 5.18 -6.82
N MET A 52 11.14 4.82 -7.26
CA MET A 52 9.91 5.48 -6.84
C MET A 52 9.60 5.12 -5.39
N ILE A 53 9.02 6.05 -4.63
CA ILE A 53 8.61 5.81 -3.24
C ILE A 53 7.10 6.00 -3.11
N LEU A 54 6.41 4.97 -2.65
CA LEU A 54 5.01 5.03 -2.24
C LEU A 54 4.91 5.05 -0.72
N ASN A 55 4.08 5.91 -0.16
CA ASN A 55 3.82 5.95 1.28
C ASN A 55 2.40 5.45 1.55
N ASP A 56 2.23 4.66 2.60
CA ASP A 56 0.92 4.18 3.07
C ASP A 56 0.93 4.15 4.61
N CYS A 57 -0.23 4.26 5.23
CA CYS A 57 -0.32 4.26 6.69
C CYS A 57 -0.30 2.85 7.25
N GLN A 58 0.69 2.52 8.08
CA GLN A 58 0.78 1.22 8.74
C GLN A 58 0.05 1.21 10.08
N HIS A 59 0.15 2.32 10.84
CA HIS A 59 -0.49 2.47 12.14
C HIS A 59 -1.37 3.72 12.10
N TRP A 60 -2.68 3.54 12.01
CA TRP A 60 -3.66 4.61 12.01
C TRP A 60 -4.27 4.79 13.41
N ASP A 61 -4.47 6.06 13.79
CA ASP A 61 -5.19 6.44 14.99
C ASP A 61 -6.60 6.89 14.59
N ASP A 62 -7.58 6.04 14.85
CA ASP A 62 -8.99 6.32 14.54
C ASP A 62 -9.55 7.51 15.34
N PHE A 63 -9.09 7.68 16.58
CA PHE A 63 -9.62 8.73 17.46
C PHE A 63 -9.15 10.12 17.01
N ASN A 64 -7.86 10.24 16.67
CA ASN A 64 -7.29 11.50 16.19
C ASN A 64 -7.32 11.63 14.65
N ALA A 65 -7.86 10.63 13.95
CA ALA A 65 -7.90 10.55 12.49
C ALA A 65 -6.55 10.89 11.84
N LYS A 66 -5.47 10.28 12.33
CA LYS A 66 -4.10 10.56 11.86
C LYS A 66 -3.28 9.28 11.71
N CYS A 67 -2.31 9.33 10.80
CA CYS A 67 -1.31 8.29 10.70
C CYS A 67 -0.24 8.45 11.79
N LEU A 68 0.02 7.40 12.54
CA LEU A 68 1.07 7.34 13.56
C LEU A 68 2.39 6.82 13.00
N PHE A 69 2.33 6.02 11.94
CA PHE A 69 3.53 5.55 11.24
C PHE A 69 3.23 5.25 9.77
N GLU A 70 3.99 5.88 8.88
CA GLU A 70 3.94 5.65 7.44
C GLU A 70 4.93 4.56 7.04
N LYS A 71 4.45 3.49 6.39
CA LYS A 71 5.33 2.56 5.67
C LYS A 71 5.70 3.15 4.31
N LYS A 72 6.92 2.90 3.87
CA LYS A 72 7.44 3.35 2.57
C LYS A 72 7.78 2.16 1.71
N THR A 73 7.30 2.16 0.47
CA THR A 73 7.56 1.12 -0.51
C THR A 73 8.42 1.69 -1.62
N HIS A 74 9.67 1.26 -1.68
CA HIS A 74 10.61 1.62 -2.73
C HIS A 74 10.43 0.68 -3.90
N MET A 75 10.09 1.22 -5.07
CA MET A 75 9.87 0.47 -6.30
C MET A 75 10.94 0.83 -7.33
N TYR A 76 11.62 -0.18 -7.86
CA TYR A 76 12.55 -0.02 -8.99
C TYR A 76 12.35 -1.17 -9.97
N ARG A 77 11.72 -0.88 -11.13
CA ARG A 77 11.24 -1.90 -12.08
C ARG A 77 10.33 -2.90 -11.36
N ASP A 78 10.67 -4.19 -11.37
CA ASP A 78 9.92 -5.27 -10.73
C ASP A 78 10.38 -5.57 -9.29
N LEU A 79 11.27 -4.73 -8.74
CA LEU A 79 11.77 -4.88 -7.37
C LEU A 79 11.04 -3.94 -6.43
N GLU A 80 10.65 -4.51 -5.29
CA GLU A 80 10.01 -3.80 -4.19
C GLU A 80 10.84 -3.98 -2.91
N CYS A 81 11.08 -2.89 -2.20
CA CYS A 81 11.66 -2.91 -0.86
C CYS A 81 10.81 -2.06 0.08
N VAL A 82 10.36 -2.66 1.19
CA VAL A 82 9.46 -2.00 2.14
C VAL A 82 10.22 -1.58 3.41
N GLU A 83 10.11 -0.30 3.75
CA GLU A 83 10.43 0.27 5.05
C GLU A 83 9.14 0.31 5.88
N GLU A 84 9.07 -0.52 6.91
CA GLU A 84 7.91 -0.62 7.80
C GLU A 84 8.36 -0.67 9.25
N CYS A 85 7.44 -0.37 10.15
CA CYS A 85 7.65 -0.59 11.57
C CYS A 85 7.64 -2.09 11.86
N GLN A 86 8.76 -2.61 12.32
CA GLN A 86 8.90 -4.02 12.67
C GLN A 86 8.52 -4.29 14.13
N PHE A 87 8.81 -3.34 15.02
CA PHE A 87 8.51 -3.44 16.45
C PHE A 87 7.73 -2.20 16.89
N TRP A 88 6.42 -2.37 17.08
CA TRP A 88 5.51 -1.29 17.45
C TRP A 88 5.17 -1.34 18.94
N ASP A 89 5.37 -0.23 19.63
CA ASP A 89 4.90 -0.02 21.00
C ASP A 89 3.46 0.52 20.98
N LYS A 90 2.51 -0.33 21.34
CA LYS A 90 1.08 0.04 21.40
C LYS A 90 0.73 0.98 22.55
N PHE A 91 1.51 1.00 23.63
CA PHE A 91 1.23 1.85 24.77
C PHE A 91 1.66 3.29 24.50
N ASN A 92 2.85 3.44 23.92
CA ASN A 92 3.39 4.76 23.57
C ASN A 92 3.06 5.20 22.14
N ASN A 93 2.39 4.33 21.36
CA ASN A 93 2.07 4.57 19.95
C ASN A 93 3.29 5.01 19.14
N THR A 94 4.39 4.26 19.27
CA THR A 94 5.66 4.60 18.61
C THR A 94 6.31 3.38 17.99
N CYS A 95 7.04 3.60 16.90
CA CYS A 95 7.84 2.57 16.29
C CYS A 95 9.20 2.47 16.96
N LEU A 96 9.52 1.31 17.52
CA LEU A 96 10.80 1.04 18.19
C LEU A 96 11.90 0.62 17.22
N TYR A 97 11.52 0.03 16.08
CA TYR A 97 12.46 -0.26 15.01
C TYR A 97 11.77 -0.27 13.65
N GLN A 98 12.25 0.61 12.77
CA GLN A 98 11.85 0.69 11.37
C GLN A 98 12.87 -0.05 10.49
N THR A 99 12.38 -0.91 9.59
CA THR A 99 13.24 -1.55 8.58
C THR A 99 13.72 -0.53 7.57
N LYS A 100 14.91 -0.73 7.01
CA LYS A 100 15.53 0.23 6.06
C LYS A 100 15.77 -0.40 4.71
N CYS A 101 15.60 0.40 3.66
CA CYS A 101 15.86 0.01 2.28
C CYS A 101 16.98 0.86 1.70
N THR A 102 18.09 0.21 1.33
CA THR A 102 19.20 0.87 0.62
C THR A 102 19.22 0.42 -0.82
N PHE A 103 19.11 1.36 -1.76
CA PHE A 103 19.22 1.06 -3.18
C PHE A 103 20.66 1.17 -3.66
N TYR A 104 21.11 0.20 -4.45
CA TYR A 104 22.43 0.17 -5.07
C TYR A 104 22.29 0.29 -6.59
N PRO A 105 22.35 1.50 -7.17
CA PRO A 105 22.16 1.72 -8.61
C PRO A 105 23.04 0.85 -9.52
N PRO A 106 24.35 0.65 -9.23
CA PRO A 106 25.22 -0.18 -10.08
C PRO A 106 24.75 -1.64 -10.16
N GLN A 107 24.10 -2.13 -9.11
CA GLN A 107 23.64 -3.51 -8.98
C GLN A 107 22.14 -3.63 -9.24
N GLN A 108 21.44 -2.51 -9.50
CA GLN A 108 19.99 -2.45 -9.70
C GLN A 108 19.21 -3.27 -8.66
N SER A 109 19.63 -3.21 -7.40
CA SER A 109 19.09 -4.02 -6.31
C SER A 109 18.95 -3.22 -5.03
N PHE A 110 18.13 -3.74 -4.12
CA PHE A 110 17.99 -3.22 -2.77
C PHE A 110 18.69 -4.12 -1.76
N VAL A 111 19.07 -3.54 -0.64
CA VAL A 111 19.33 -4.27 0.60
C VAL A 111 18.32 -3.80 1.63
N ARG A 112 17.53 -4.74 2.15
CA ARG A 112 16.61 -4.52 3.25
C ARG A 112 17.28 -4.90 4.57
N THR A 113 17.43 -3.94 5.46
CA THR A 113 17.92 -4.16 6.82
C THR A 113 16.72 -4.31 7.76
N THR A 114 16.67 -5.45 8.45
CA THR A 114 15.67 -5.77 9.47
C THR A 114 16.36 -6.02 10.81
N CYS A 115 15.62 -5.95 11.91
CA CYS A 115 16.09 -6.40 13.19
C CYS A 115 15.77 -7.89 13.38
N GLU A 116 16.81 -8.73 13.49
CA GLU A 116 16.68 -10.17 13.71
C GLU A 116 16.54 -10.51 15.20
N LYS A 117 17.19 -9.74 16.07
CA LYS A 117 17.09 -9.90 17.52
C LYS A 117 16.84 -8.55 18.17
N PHE A 118 15.67 -8.40 18.77
CA PHE A 118 15.25 -7.21 19.48
C PHE A 118 15.24 -7.47 20.99
N ASP A 119 15.66 -6.48 21.77
CA ASP A 119 15.59 -6.47 23.23
C ASP A 119 14.39 -5.60 23.64
N ASP A 120 13.29 -6.25 24.04
CA ASP A 120 12.05 -5.58 24.44
C ASP A 120 12.17 -4.81 25.77
N PHE A 121 13.17 -5.13 26.62
CA PHE A 121 13.36 -4.40 27.87
C PHE A 121 14.04 -3.05 27.61
N ASN A 122 15.05 -3.04 26.75
CA ASN A 122 15.78 -1.84 26.38
C ASN A 122 15.26 -1.16 25.11
N ASN A 123 14.19 -1.71 24.49
CA ASN A 123 13.62 -1.27 23.22
C ASN A 123 14.68 -1.07 22.11
N THR A 124 15.66 -1.98 22.03
CA THR A 124 16.83 -1.81 21.16
C THR A 124 17.03 -3.02 20.26
N CYS A 125 17.36 -2.77 19.00
CA CYS A 125 17.79 -3.84 18.11
C CYS A 125 19.21 -4.29 18.43
N MET A 126 19.36 -5.55 18.82
CA MET A 126 20.64 -6.15 19.19
C MET A 126 21.38 -6.78 18.02
N LYS A 127 20.65 -7.24 17.00
CA LYS A 127 21.23 -7.82 15.79
C LYS A 127 20.39 -7.49 14.59
N THR A 128 21.02 -6.92 13.57
CA THR A 128 20.39 -6.67 12.27
C THR A 128 20.67 -7.81 11.29
N LYS A 129 19.80 -7.92 10.30
CA LYS A 129 19.96 -8.81 9.15
C LYS A 129 19.69 -8.03 7.87
N ASP A 130 20.65 -8.12 6.97
CA ASP A 130 20.56 -7.55 5.63
C ASP A 130 20.12 -8.63 4.64
N THR A 131 19.12 -8.30 3.83
CA THR A 131 18.60 -9.18 2.78
C THR A 131 18.68 -8.45 1.44
N LYS A 132 19.44 -9.02 0.49
CA LYS A 132 19.48 -8.51 -0.88
C LYS A 132 18.16 -8.82 -1.59
N ILE A 133 17.60 -7.84 -2.27
CA ILE A 133 16.41 -7.95 -3.11
C ILE A 133 16.82 -7.52 -4.53
N GLY A 134 16.78 -8.47 -5.46
CA GLY A 134 17.30 -8.29 -6.82
C GLY A 134 18.47 -9.24 -7.13
N ARG A 135 18.90 -9.25 -8.40
CA ARG A 135 19.98 -10.14 -8.88
C ARG A 135 21.38 -9.60 -8.59
#